data_AF-A0A9Y0ZGJ0-F1
#
_entry.id   AF-A0A9Y0ZGJ0-F1
#
_cell.length_a   1.000
_cell.length_b   1.000
_cell.length_c   1.000
_cell.angle_alpha   90.00
_cell.angle_beta   90.00
_cell.angle_gamma   90.00
#
_symmetry.space_group_name_H-M   'P 1'
#
loop_
_entity.id
_entity.type
_entity.pdbx_description
1 polymer ?
#
loop_
_entity_poly.entity_id
_entity_poly.type
_entity_poly.pdbx_seq_one_letter_code
_entity_poly.pdbx_strand_id
1 'polypeptide(L)'
;MGCSSGPNALSVVSYIMEVLRAQCCHLGRQLPEFRVFLNDLYSNDFNNIFSSLPAFYERLKEDNNKGEVGDASTGSSFISSGTSAGSLYGKLFSRKSIRFVHSALSLRGLSQQIMEWLKFFYNKLKEDKACEGGASGSCFISGTPGSFYGRLFPRKSIHFVHSSSSLHWLSQAPAGLESNAWPALNKGRLYISKSSPRCVLDAYLSQFQKDFSMFLRSRSEEMTPRGRMVLSFIGRASPDP
;
A
#
# COMPACT_ATOMS: atom_id res chain seq x y z
N MET A 1 -2.65 -5.84 1.14
CA MET A 1 -4.12 -5.94 0.93
C MET A 1 -4.61 -4.63 0.39
N GLY A 2 -5.29 -4.67 -0.75
CA GLY A 2 -5.60 -3.52 -1.61
C GLY A 2 -4.37 -3.03 -2.36
N CYS A 3 -3.79 -3.87 -3.22
CA CYS A 3 -2.56 -3.52 -3.97
C CYS A 3 -2.81 -2.60 -5.17
N SER A 4 -4.04 -2.49 -5.66
CA SER A 4 -4.40 -1.87 -6.93
C SER A 4 -3.56 -2.47 -8.08
N SER A 5 -3.33 -1.70 -9.14
CA SER A 5 -2.59 -2.13 -10.34
C SER A 5 -1.35 -1.28 -10.61
N GLY A 6 -1.07 -0.27 -9.78
CA GLY A 6 0.03 0.67 -9.99
C GLY A 6 1.40 0.17 -9.51
N PRO A 7 2.50 0.90 -9.83
CA PRO A 7 3.86 0.51 -9.47
C PRO A 7 4.11 0.48 -7.95
N ASN A 8 3.29 1.22 -7.19
CA ASN A 8 3.40 1.33 -5.73
C ASN A 8 3.33 -0.03 -5.01
N ALA A 9 2.58 -0.99 -5.56
CA ALA A 9 2.45 -2.33 -4.98
C ALA A 9 3.82 -3.01 -4.84
N LEU A 10 4.63 -2.98 -5.89
CA LEU A 10 5.97 -3.58 -5.91
C LEU A 10 6.98 -2.73 -5.13
N SER A 11 6.84 -1.40 -5.12
CA SER A 11 7.70 -0.53 -4.30
C SER A 11 7.60 -0.82 -2.80
N VAL A 12 6.38 -1.07 -2.30
CA VAL A 12 6.18 -1.47 -0.90
C VAL A 12 6.84 -2.83 -0.60
N VAL A 13 6.80 -3.76 -1.55
CA VAL A 13 7.46 -5.07 -1.41
C VAL A 13 8.97 -4.91 -1.32
N SER A 14 9.60 -4.14 -2.24
CA SER A 14 11.03 -3.81 -2.17
C SER A 14 11.40 -3.24 -0.82
N TYR A 15 10.63 -2.26 -0.34
CA TYR A 15 10.87 -1.60 0.94
C TYR A 15 10.83 -2.59 2.12
N ILE A 16 9.81 -3.44 2.20
CA ILE A 16 9.70 -4.43 3.28
C ILE A 16 10.88 -5.41 3.23
N MET A 17 11.26 -5.86 2.04
CA MET A 17 12.41 -6.76 1.86
C MET A 17 13.71 -6.11 2.30
N GLU A 18 13.94 -4.83 1.96
CA GLU A 18 15.12 -4.08 2.40
C GLU A 18 15.21 -3.97 3.92
N VAL A 19 14.10 -3.63 4.59
CA VAL A 19 14.04 -3.56 6.06
C VAL A 19 14.33 -4.92 6.70
N LEU A 20 13.75 -5.99 6.16
CA LEU A 20 13.97 -7.35 6.68
C LEU A 20 15.40 -7.82 6.45
N ARG A 21 16.00 -7.46 5.30
CA ARG A 21 17.40 -7.73 5.01
C ARG A 21 18.32 -7.02 6.00
N ALA A 22 18.15 -5.71 6.21
CA ALA A 22 18.93 -4.95 7.17
C ALA A 22 18.82 -5.54 8.60
N GLN A 23 17.62 -5.95 9.02
CA GLN A 23 17.41 -6.58 10.32
C GLN A 23 18.05 -7.97 10.43
N CYS A 24 17.96 -8.81 9.39
CA CYS A 24 18.61 -10.13 9.40
C CYS A 24 20.14 -9.98 9.47
N CYS A 25 20.68 -9.05 8.69
CA CYS A 25 22.09 -8.65 8.71
C CYS A 25 22.55 -8.21 10.10
N HIS A 26 21.83 -7.28 10.73
CA HIS A 26 22.13 -6.81 12.09
C HIS A 26 22.12 -7.94 13.13
N LEU A 27 21.23 -8.92 12.97
CA LEU A 27 21.12 -10.08 13.86
C LEU A 27 22.06 -11.24 13.49
N GLY A 28 22.89 -11.11 12.45
CA GLY A 28 23.74 -12.20 11.97
C GLY A 28 22.95 -13.42 11.46
N ARG A 29 21.73 -13.21 10.97
CA ARG A 29 20.83 -14.27 10.50
C ARG A 29 20.81 -14.34 8.98
N GLN A 30 20.64 -15.54 8.45
CA GLN A 30 20.39 -15.73 7.03
C GLN A 30 19.04 -15.15 6.61
N LEU A 31 18.98 -14.64 5.38
CA LEU A 31 17.76 -14.08 4.82
C LEU A 31 16.76 -15.21 4.52
N PRO A 32 15.50 -15.12 4.99
CA PRO A 32 14.50 -16.13 4.67
C PRO A 32 14.01 -16.01 3.23
N GLU A 33 13.36 -17.07 2.73
CA GLU A 33 12.51 -16.99 1.54
C GLU A 33 11.29 -16.11 1.81
N PHE A 34 11.00 -15.18 0.90
CA PHE A 34 9.84 -14.32 0.94
C PHE A 34 8.73 -14.84 0.01
N ARG A 35 7.54 -15.02 0.56
CA ARG A 35 6.31 -15.18 -0.23
C ARG A 35 5.42 -13.97 -0.04
N VAL A 36 5.12 -13.32 -1.15
CA VAL A 36 4.38 -12.07 -1.20
C VAL A 36 3.06 -12.32 -1.92
N PHE A 37 1.97 -11.95 -1.24
CA PHE A 37 0.62 -12.06 -1.77
C PHE A 37 0.06 -10.66 -2.02
N LEU A 38 -0.06 -10.29 -3.29
CA LEU A 38 -0.68 -9.04 -3.73
C LEU A 38 -2.18 -9.27 -3.82
N ASN A 39 -2.89 -8.87 -2.78
CA ASN A 39 -4.34 -8.99 -2.71
C ASN A 39 -5.04 -7.71 -3.18
N ASP A 40 -6.06 -7.87 -4.01
CA ASP A 40 -7.08 -6.88 -4.35
C ASP A 40 -8.38 -7.60 -4.77
N LEU A 41 -9.43 -6.85 -5.09
CA LEU A 41 -10.70 -7.38 -5.60
C LEU A 41 -10.50 -8.11 -6.93
N TYR A 42 -11.46 -8.98 -7.28
CA TYR A 42 -11.47 -9.72 -8.55
C TYR A 42 -11.43 -8.82 -9.79
N SER A 43 -11.95 -7.59 -9.67
CA SER A 43 -11.97 -6.59 -10.75
C SER A 43 -10.63 -5.88 -10.95
N ASN A 44 -9.62 -6.15 -10.13
CA ASN A 44 -8.32 -5.51 -10.25
C ASN A 44 -7.53 -6.04 -11.46
N ASP A 45 -6.81 -5.14 -12.12
CA ASP A 45 -5.93 -5.51 -13.23
C ASP A 45 -4.58 -6.01 -12.69
N PHE A 46 -4.52 -7.30 -12.35
CA PHE A 46 -3.28 -7.96 -11.95
C PHE A 46 -2.27 -8.10 -13.10
N ASN A 47 -2.73 -8.08 -14.36
CA ASN A 47 -1.84 -8.22 -15.51
C ASN A 47 -0.85 -7.06 -15.60
N ASN A 48 -1.28 -5.84 -15.25
CA ASN A 48 -0.39 -4.69 -15.19
C ASN A 48 0.70 -4.80 -14.11
N ILE A 49 0.42 -5.50 -13.00
CA ILE A 49 1.45 -5.81 -12.00
C ILE A 49 2.39 -6.89 -12.55
N PHE A 50 1.83 -7.95 -13.13
CA PHE A 50 2.60 -9.08 -13.62
C PHE A 50 3.53 -8.72 -14.78
N SER A 51 3.13 -7.78 -15.64
CA SER A 51 3.99 -7.22 -16.69
C SER A 51 5.21 -6.48 -16.14
N SER A 52 5.11 -5.97 -14.90
CA SER A 52 6.19 -5.26 -14.22
C SER A 52 7.12 -6.18 -13.41
N LEU A 53 6.76 -7.45 -13.22
CA LEU A 53 7.56 -8.41 -12.42
C LEU A 53 8.95 -8.70 -13.00
N PRO A 54 9.17 -8.86 -14.32
CA PRO A 54 10.51 -9.10 -14.85
C PRO A 54 11.49 -7.98 -14.48
N ALA A 55 11.10 -6.72 -14.72
CA ALA A 55 11.92 -5.57 -14.35
C ALA A 55 12.13 -5.45 -12.83
N PHE A 56 11.15 -5.88 -12.04
CA PHE A 56 11.29 -5.94 -10.58
C PHE A 56 12.33 -6.97 -10.13
N TYR A 57 12.30 -8.18 -10.68
CA TYR A 57 13.26 -9.23 -10.33
C TYR A 57 14.68 -8.93 -10.80
N GLU A 58 14.86 -8.28 -11.96
CA GLU A 58 16.20 -7.84 -12.40
C GLU A 58 16.80 -6.82 -11.42
N ARG A 59 16.01 -5.84 -10.95
CA ARG A 59 16.48 -4.90 -9.91
C ARG A 59 16.89 -5.61 -8.62
N LEU A 60 16.11 -6.61 -8.19
CA LEU A 60 16.47 -7.40 -7.00
C LEU A 60 17.80 -8.16 -7.16
N LYS A 61 18.11 -8.65 -8.37
CA LYS A 61 19.41 -9.31 -8.64
C LYS A 61 20.57 -8.31 -8.64
N GLU A 62 20.39 -7.16 -9.28
CA GLU A 62 21.43 -6.12 -9.34
C GLU A 62 21.81 -5.62 -7.95
N ASP A 63 20.83 -5.43 -7.07
CA ASP A 63 21.07 -4.97 -5.69
C ASP A 63 21.77 -6.01 -4.82
N ASN A 64 21.64 -7.29 -5.15
CA ASN A 64 22.39 -8.37 -4.50
C ASN A 64 23.85 -8.42 -4.99
N ASN A 65 24.07 -8.27 -6.31
CA ASN A 65 25.42 -8.36 -6.90
C ASN A 65 26.33 -7.16 -6.54
N LYS A 66 25.75 -5.99 -6.23
CA LYS A 66 26.52 -4.81 -5.76
C LYS A 66 27.13 -5.00 -4.37
N GLY A 67 26.74 -6.03 -3.62
CA GLY A 67 27.30 -6.37 -2.31
C GLY A 67 28.43 -7.40 -2.34
N GLU A 68 28.81 -7.93 -3.50
CA GLU A 68 29.80 -9.02 -3.65
C GLU A 68 31.12 -8.59 -4.31
N VAL A 69 31.21 -7.39 -4.90
CA VAL A 69 32.47 -6.91 -5.50
C VAL A 69 33.26 -6.09 -4.50
N GLY A 70 34.18 -6.76 -3.80
CA GLY A 70 35.27 -6.12 -3.07
C GLY A 70 36.26 -5.45 -4.04
N ASP A 71 36.59 -4.21 -3.70
CA ASP A 71 37.64 -3.31 -4.20
C ASP A 71 38.50 -3.76 -5.40
N ALA A 72 38.31 -3.08 -6.52
CA ALA A 72 39.42 -2.63 -7.35
C ALA A 72 39.03 -1.31 -8.02
N SER A 73 39.58 -0.22 -7.49
CA SER A 73 39.79 1.08 -8.13
C SER A 73 39.47 1.12 -9.64
N THR A 74 38.38 1.77 -10.01
CA THR A 74 38.34 2.60 -11.22
C THR A 74 37.26 3.65 -11.06
N GLY A 75 37.69 4.89 -10.82
CA GLY A 75 36.80 6.02 -11.01
C GLY A 75 36.41 6.10 -12.48
N SER A 76 35.11 6.10 -12.78
CA SER A 76 34.59 6.80 -13.96
C SER A 76 33.08 6.97 -13.91
N SER A 77 32.68 8.22 -14.15
CA SER A 77 31.42 8.67 -14.75
C SER A 77 30.12 8.32 -14.03
N PHE A 78 29.72 9.24 -13.14
CA PHE A 78 28.39 9.81 -13.21
C PHE A 78 28.08 10.18 -14.67
N ILE A 79 27.31 9.36 -15.39
CA ILE A 79 26.56 9.87 -16.54
C ILE A 79 25.31 10.50 -15.97
N SER A 80 25.38 11.82 -15.81
CA SER A 80 24.20 12.65 -15.83
C SER A 80 23.55 12.53 -17.22
N SER A 81 22.64 11.59 -17.40
CA SER A 81 21.58 11.79 -18.38
C SER A 81 20.59 12.76 -17.73
N GLY A 82 20.96 14.04 -17.80
CA GLY A 82 20.04 15.14 -17.64
C GLY A 82 18.93 14.97 -18.67
N THR A 83 17.81 14.42 -18.24
CA THR A 83 16.52 14.75 -18.83
C THR A 83 15.60 15.05 -17.67
N SER A 84 15.31 16.33 -17.51
CA SER A 84 14.46 16.86 -16.46
C SER A 84 13.18 16.03 -16.29
N ALA A 85 13.13 15.21 -15.22
CA ALA A 85 11.91 14.57 -14.75
C ALA A 85 10.96 15.57 -14.06
N GLY A 86 11.13 16.87 -14.32
CA GLY A 86 10.19 17.94 -14.00
C GLY A 86 9.16 18.22 -15.09
N SER A 87 9.18 17.51 -16.24
CA SER A 87 8.37 17.88 -17.41
C SER A 87 7.26 16.89 -17.81
N LEU A 88 7.15 15.70 -17.20
CA LEU A 88 6.12 14.72 -17.60
C LEU A 88 4.80 14.74 -16.80
N TYR A 89 4.63 15.71 -15.88
CA TYR A 89 3.34 15.98 -15.21
C TYR A 89 2.79 17.38 -15.54
N GLY A 90 3.22 17.97 -16.66
CA GLY A 90 2.89 19.35 -17.07
C GLY A 90 2.01 19.50 -18.32
N LYS A 91 1.64 18.43 -19.04
CA LYS A 91 0.89 18.54 -20.31
C LYS A 91 -0.19 17.48 -20.49
N LEU A 92 -1.18 17.48 -19.60
CA LEU A 92 -2.54 17.08 -19.96
C LEU A 92 -3.46 17.90 -19.05
N PHE A 93 -4.18 18.85 -19.65
CA PHE A 93 -5.36 19.59 -19.17
C PHE A 93 -5.33 21.02 -19.74
N SER A 94 -5.43 21.11 -21.06
CA SER A 94 -5.97 22.31 -21.71
C SER A 94 -7.49 22.30 -21.53
N ARG A 95 -8.02 23.48 -21.19
CA ARG A 95 -9.38 23.76 -20.72
C ARG A 95 -10.47 23.31 -21.70
N LYS A 96 -11.54 22.70 -21.19
CA LYS A 96 -12.87 23.34 -21.06
C LYS A 96 -13.86 22.44 -20.30
N SER A 97 -14.42 23.04 -19.26
CA SER A 97 -15.66 22.69 -18.53
C SER A 97 -15.77 21.29 -17.91
N ILE A 98 -15.64 21.25 -16.58
CA ILE A 98 -16.71 20.85 -15.65
C ILE A 98 -16.23 21.24 -14.24
N ARG A 99 -16.97 22.14 -13.58
CA ARG A 99 -16.77 22.52 -12.17
C ARG A 99 -17.39 21.42 -11.31
N PHE A 100 -16.59 20.74 -10.47
CA PHE A 100 -17.12 20.08 -9.27
C PHE A 100 -16.19 20.30 -8.07
N VAL A 101 -16.72 21.14 -7.17
CA VAL A 101 -16.60 21.23 -5.70
C VAL A 101 -15.35 20.65 -5.02
N HIS A 102 -14.60 21.58 -4.41
CA HIS A 102 -13.60 21.38 -3.37
C HIS A 102 -14.08 20.49 -2.21
N SER A 103 -13.48 19.30 -2.05
CA SER A 103 -12.73 18.90 -0.84
C SER A 103 -12.00 17.57 -1.09
N ALA A 104 -11.23 17.48 -2.17
CA ALA A 104 -10.16 16.49 -2.22
C ALA A 104 -8.95 17.13 -1.56
N LEU A 105 -8.69 16.81 -0.29
CA LEU A 105 -7.31 16.86 0.21
C LEU A 105 -6.52 15.99 -0.76
N SER A 106 -5.65 16.66 -1.53
CA SER A 106 -4.90 16.09 -2.65
C SER A 106 -4.34 14.71 -2.27
N LEU A 107 -4.84 13.66 -2.92
CA LEU A 107 -4.32 12.29 -2.81
C LEU A 107 -2.80 12.23 -3.04
N ARG A 108 -2.21 13.25 -3.70
CA ARG A 108 -0.76 13.39 -3.91
C ARG A 108 0.00 13.75 -2.63
N GLY A 109 -0.60 14.49 -1.71
CA GLY A 109 0.06 14.94 -0.47
C GLY A 109 0.18 13.83 0.58
N LEU A 110 -0.85 12.99 0.72
CA LEU A 110 -0.89 11.86 1.65
C LEU A 110 0.06 10.73 1.24
N SER A 111 0.13 10.39 -0.05
CA SER A 111 1.12 9.43 -0.55
C SER A 111 2.54 9.94 -0.30
N GLN A 112 2.77 11.25 -0.46
CA GLN A 112 4.08 11.84 -0.26
C GLN A 112 4.47 11.86 1.23
N GLN A 113 3.56 12.23 2.14
CA GLN A 113 3.84 12.19 3.59
C GLN A 113 4.08 10.77 4.12
N ILE A 114 3.34 9.77 3.63
CA ILE A 114 3.58 8.36 4.00
C ILE A 114 4.94 7.91 3.49
N MET A 115 5.32 8.29 2.26
CA MET A 115 6.63 7.99 1.70
C MET A 115 7.74 8.74 2.44
N GLU A 116 7.54 9.99 2.86
CA GLU A 116 8.50 10.74 3.68
C GLU A 116 8.64 10.14 5.09
N TRP A 117 7.56 9.66 5.70
CA TRP A 117 7.63 8.95 6.99
C TRP A 117 8.33 7.59 6.86
N LEU A 118 8.05 6.84 5.79
CA LEU A 118 8.75 5.59 5.48
C LEU A 118 10.24 5.85 5.18
N LYS A 119 10.57 6.94 4.47
CA LYS A 119 11.95 7.40 4.25
C LYS A 119 12.62 7.83 5.56
N PHE A 120 11.92 8.50 6.46
CA PHE A 120 12.42 8.89 7.77
C PHE A 120 12.71 7.66 8.64
N PHE A 121 11.76 6.73 8.72
CA PHE A 121 11.93 5.45 9.41
C PHE A 121 13.10 4.64 8.79
N TYR A 122 13.24 4.69 7.46
CA TYR A 122 14.32 4.06 6.72
C TYR A 122 15.70 4.67 6.98
N ASN A 123 15.83 6.00 6.96
CA ASN A 123 17.08 6.68 7.24
C ASN A 123 17.57 6.36 8.66
N LYS A 124 16.63 6.24 9.61
CA LYS A 124 16.93 5.82 10.98
C LYS A 124 17.38 4.36 11.09
N LEU A 125 16.99 3.49 10.16
CA LEU A 125 17.48 2.10 10.09
C LEU A 125 18.78 1.97 9.28
N LYS A 126 19.04 2.88 8.35
CA LYS A 126 20.23 2.92 7.49
C LYS A 126 21.49 3.37 8.23
N GLU A 127 21.35 4.13 9.31
CA GLU A 127 22.46 4.54 10.17
C GLU A 127 23.11 3.35 10.90
N ASP A 128 22.41 2.21 11.00
CA ASP A 128 22.96 0.95 11.51
C ASP A 128 23.58 0.13 10.36
N LYS A 129 24.90 0.30 10.20
CA LYS A 129 25.88 -0.41 9.34
C LYS A 129 25.35 -1.34 8.24
N ALA A 130 25.77 -1.05 7.01
CA ALA A 130 25.70 -1.95 5.86
C ALA A 130 26.45 -3.27 6.14
N CYS A 131 25.77 -4.40 6.00
CA CYS A 131 26.42 -5.70 5.93
C CYS A 131 26.82 -6.00 4.48
N GLU A 132 28.10 -6.28 4.29
CA GLU A 132 28.63 -6.94 3.10
C GLU A 132 28.47 -8.45 3.27
N GLY A 133 28.06 -9.14 2.21
CA GLY A 133 27.99 -10.60 2.15
C GLY A 133 26.86 -11.22 2.98
N GLY A 134 25.69 -11.44 2.36
CA GLY A 134 24.60 -12.19 2.99
C GLY A 134 23.62 -12.74 1.95
N ALA A 135 23.58 -14.07 1.85
CA ALA A 135 22.81 -14.88 0.91
C ALA A 135 21.45 -14.30 0.44
N SER A 136 21.24 -14.37 -0.88
CA SER A 136 20.01 -13.99 -1.58
C SER A 136 18.83 -14.84 -1.10
N GLY A 137 17.96 -14.23 -0.30
CA GLY A 137 16.64 -14.79 -0.02
C GLY A 137 15.79 -14.69 -1.29
N SER A 138 15.26 -15.82 -1.74
CA SER A 138 14.34 -15.89 -2.88
C SER A 138 13.05 -15.12 -2.56
N CYS A 139 12.48 -14.42 -3.55
CA CYS A 139 11.20 -13.73 -3.42
C CYS A 139 10.23 -14.25 -4.47
N PHE A 140 9.05 -14.67 -4.02
CA PHE A 140 7.98 -15.18 -4.87
C PHE A 140 6.73 -14.33 -4.69
N ILE A 141 6.32 -13.66 -5.77
CA ILE A 141 5.14 -12.79 -5.79
C ILE A 141 3.99 -13.52 -6.48
N SER A 142 2.80 -13.47 -5.86
CA SER A 142 1.55 -14.00 -6.42
C SER A 142 0.40 -13.01 -6.21
N GLY A 143 -0.59 -13.05 -7.11
CA GLY A 143 -1.85 -12.33 -6.95
C GLY A 143 -2.85 -13.14 -6.13
N THR A 144 -3.62 -12.48 -5.27
CA THR A 144 -4.67 -13.11 -4.46
C THR A 144 -5.98 -12.33 -4.64
N PRO A 145 -6.77 -12.66 -5.69
CA PRO A 145 -8.02 -11.97 -5.95
C PRO A 145 -9.06 -12.32 -4.88
N GLY A 146 -9.72 -11.30 -4.33
CA GLY A 146 -10.77 -11.48 -3.33
C GLY A 146 -10.89 -10.29 -2.37
N SER A 147 -12.08 -10.15 -1.77
CA SER A 147 -12.30 -9.13 -0.75
C SER A 147 -11.52 -9.44 0.52
N PHE A 148 -10.73 -8.47 1.00
CA PHE A 148 -10.05 -8.59 2.29
C PHE A 148 -11.01 -8.52 3.49
N TYR A 149 -12.30 -8.26 3.30
CA TYR A 149 -13.28 -8.38 4.39
C TYR A 149 -13.60 -9.85 4.72
N GLY A 150 -13.28 -10.78 3.81
CA GLY A 150 -13.37 -12.22 4.04
C GLY A 150 -12.02 -12.89 4.28
N ARG A 151 -12.05 -14.23 4.33
CA ARG A 151 -10.88 -15.09 4.38
C ARG A 151 -10.23 -15.21 3.00
N LEU A 152 -8.92 -15.07 2.96
CA LEU A 152 -8.08 -15.17 1.76
C LEU A 152 -7.00 -16.26 1.90
N PHE A 153 -6.59 -16.57 3.13
CA PHE A 153 -5.47 -17.47 3.39
C PHE A 153 -5.84 -18.60 4.37
N PRO A 154 -5.09 -19.72 4.37
CA PRO A 154 -5.17 -20.72 5.42
C PRO A 154 -4.91 -20.15 6.82
N ARG A 155 -5.27 -20.91 7.86
CA ARG A 155 -5.03 -20.46 9.25
C ARG A 155 -3.53 -20.45 9.53
N LYS A 156 -3.08 -19.46 10.29
CA LYS A 156 -1.68 -19.34 10.77
C LYS A 156 -0.64 -19.46 9.64
N SER A 157 -0.88 -18.84 8.49
CA SER A 157 0.03 -18.86 7.33
C SER A 157 0.66 -17.51 7.00
N ILE A 158 0.15 -16.41 7.57
CA ILE A 158 0.61 -15.05 7.25
C ILE A 158 1.40 -14.44 8.42
N HIS A 159 2.65 -14.06 8.17
CA HIS A 159 3.51 -13.43 9.18
C HIS A 159 3.31 -11.92 9.28
N PHE A 160 3.07 -11.29 8.13
CA PHE A 160 2.99 -9.84 8.03
C PHE A 160 1.87 -9.44 7.08
N VAL A 161 1.06 -8.46 7.51
CA VAL A 161 -0.01 -7.88 6.69
C VAL A 161 0.24 -6.38 6.55
N HIS A 162 0.25 -5.89 5.31
CA HIS A 162 0.28 -4.47 5.02
C HIS A 162 -0.98 -4.07 4.24
N SER A 163 -1.62 -2.97 4.65
CA SER A 163 -2.68 -2.32 3.88
C SER A 163 -2.54 -0.81 4.00
N SER A 164 -2.58 -0.12 2.87
CA SER A 164 -2.44 1.33 2.79
C SER A 164 -3.52 1.90 1.89
N SER A 165 -4.31 2.84 2.41
CA SER A 165 -5.40 3.52 1.70
C SER A 165 -6.45 2.58 1.09
N SER A 166 -6.74 1.45 1.75
CA SER A 166 -7.75 0.48 1.28
C SER A 166 -8.90 0.28 2.26
N LEU A 167 -8.62 0.29 3.58
CA LEU A 167 -9.60 -0.03 4.62
C LEU A 167 -10.69 1.03 4.83
N HIS A 168 -10.57 2.21 4.21
CA HIS A 168 -11.63 3.23 4.23
C HIS A 168 -12.74 2.95 3.20
N TRP A 169 -12.53 2.01 2.28
CA TRP A 169 -13.56 1.56 1.33
C TRP A 169 -14.47 0.53 1.98
N LEU A 170 -15.74 0.86 2.15
CA LEU A 170 -16.73 -0.07 2.72
C LEU A 170 -16.99 -1.26 1.79
N SER A 171 -17.41 -2.39 2.36
CA SER A 171 -17.77 -3.59 1.59
C SER A 171 -19.02 -3.38 0.73
N GLN A 172 -19.90 -2.49 1.17
CA GLN A 172 -21.14 -2.10 0.51
C GLN A 172 -21.59 -0.72 1.01
N ALA A 173 -22.61 -0.15 0.39
CA ALA A 173 -23.26 1.03 0.93
C ALA A 173 -23.91 0.69 2.30
N PRO A 174 -23.97 1.64 3.25
CA PRO A 174 -24.52 1.33 4.56
C PRO A 174 -25.99 0.88 4.48
N ALA A 175 -26.34 -0.16 5.24
CA ALA A 175 -27.71 -0.64 5.31
C ALA A 175 -28.69 0.47 5.72
N GLY A 176 -29.86 0.52 5.08
CA GLY A 176 -30.84 1.60 5.24
C GLY A 176 -30.64 2.80 4.30
N LEU A 177 -29.45 2.92 3.70
CA LEU A 177 -29.13 3.93 2.68
C LEU A 177 -29.23 3.38 1.25
N GLU A 178 -29.56 2.10 1.07
CA GLU A 178 -29.73 1.44 -0.23
C GLU A 178 -31.17 1.50 -0.76
N SER A 179 -32.14 1.94 0.06
CA SER A 179 -33.55 2.02 -0.34
C SER A 179 -33.84 3.28 -1.18
N ASN A 180 -34.99 3.29 -1.86
CA ASN A 180 -35.55 4.45 -2.58
C ASN A 180 -35.64 5.74 -1.74
N ALA A 181 -35.41 5.66 -0.42
CA ALA A 181 -35.33 6.78 0.50
C ALA A 181 -33.94 7.48 0.54
N TRP A 182 -32.89 6.95 -0.09
CA TRP A 182 -31.55 7.60 -0.10
C TRP A 182 -31.56 9.05 -0.60
N PRO A 183 -32.24 9.38 -1.74
CA PRO A 183 -32.36 10.76 -2.19
C PRO A 183 -33.08 11.67 -1.18
N ALA A 184 -33.94 11.10 -0.32
CA ALA A 184 -34.63 11.84 0.73
C ALA A 184 -33.78 12.00 2.00
N LEU A 185 -32.97 11.00 2.34
CA LEU A 185 -32.12 10.95 3.55
C LEU A 185 -30.83 11.76 3.42
N ASN A 186 -30.14 11.71 2.28
CA ASN A 186 -28.90 12.46 2.05
C ASN A 186 -29.03 13.36 0.81
N LYS A 187 -30.04 14.24 0.83
CA LYS A 187 -30.50 15.11 -0.28
C LYS A 187 -29.37 15.60 -1.20
N GLY A 188 -29.18 14.92 -2.33
CA GLY A 188 -28.20 15.29 -3.36
C GLY A 188 -26.73 15.09 -2.99
N ARG A 189 -26.42 14.31 -1.95
CA ARG A 189 -25.05 14.02 -1.48
C ARG A 189 -24.72 12.54 -1.68
N LEU A 190 -23.58 12.28 -2.31
CA LEU A 190 -23.07 10.92 -2.54
C LEU A 190 -22.35 10.32 -1.32
N TYR A 191 -21.94 11.18 -0.37
CA TYR A 191 -21.19 10.79 0.82
C TYR A 191 -21.59 11.69 2.01
N ILE A 192 -21.02 11.43 3.19
CA ILE A 192 -21.21 12.25 4.40
C ILE A 192 -20.76 13.68 4.12
N SER A 193 -21.57 14.65 4.55
CA SER A 193 -21.34 16.09 4.45
C SER A 193 -21.81 16.79 5.74
N LYS A 194 -21.39 18.03 5.97
CA LYS A 194 -21.97 18.94 6.99
C LYS A 194 -23.50 18.99 6.99
N SER A 195 -24.10 18.82 5.82
CA SER A 195 -25.56 18.84 5.62
C SER A 195 -26.24 17.48 5.82
N SER A 196 -25.48 16.41 6.05
CA SER A 196 -26.02 15.07 6.23
C SER A 196 -26.64 14.91 7.61
N PRO A 197 -27.84 14.30 7.73
CA PRO A 197 -28.46 14.05 9.02
C PRO A 197 -27.68 12.99 9.81
N ARG A 198 -27.84 13.01 11.14
CA ARG A 198 -27.09 12.13 12.05
C ARG A 198 -27.24 10.64 11.73
N CYS A 199 -28.41 10.20 11.30
CA CYS A 199 -28.66 8.81 10.90
C CYS A 199 -27.75 8.34 9.74
N VAL A 200 -27.36 9.23 8.83
CA VAL A 200 -26.40 8.91 7.75
C VAL A 200 -25.02 8.68 8.35
N LEU A 201 -24.57 9.53 9.27
CA LEU A 201 -23.27 9.37 9.94
C LEU A 201 -23.21 8.05 10.71
N ASP A 202 -24.25 7.75 11.49
CA ASP A 202 -24.30 6.52 12.29
C ASP A 202 -24.39 5.26 11.41
N ALA A 203 -25.06 5.32 10.25
CA ALA A 203 -25.08 4.24 9.28
C ALA A 203 -23.68 3.96 8.69
N TYR A 204 -22.97 4.99 8.24
CA TYR A 204 -21.59 4.84 7.75
C TYR A 204 -20.65 4.31 8.84
N LEU A 205 -20.77 4.82 10.07
CA LEU A 205 -19.97 4.35 11.21
C LEU A 205 -20.25 2.87 11.50
N SER A 206 -21.52 2.47 11.53
CA SER A 206 -21.94 1.09 11.78
C SER A 206 -21.41 0.15 10.70
N GLN A 207 -21.50 0.56 9.43
CA GLN A 207 -20.97 -0.22 8.30
C GLN A 207 -19.44 -0.35 8.38
N PHE A 208 -18.73 0.74 8.66
CA PHE A 208 -17.28 0.70 8.87
C PHE A 208 -16.88 -0.22 10.02
N GLN A 209 -17.57 -0.13 11.18
CA GLN A 209 -17.29 -0.99 12.34
C GLN A 209 -17.50 -2.47 12.01
N LYS A 210 -18.59 -2.79 11.30
CA LYS A 210 -18.87 -4.15 10.81
C LYS A 210 -17.75 -4.65 9.90
N ASP A 211 -17.42 -3.87 8.88
CA ASP A 211 -16.41 -4.21 7.87
C ASP A 211 -15.03 -4.37 8.48
N PHE A 212 -14.61 -3.40 9.30
CA PHE A 212 -13.32 -3.44 9.97
C PHE A 212 -13.22 -4.61 10.96
N SER A 213 -14.30 -4.95 11.66
CA SER A 213 -14.35 -6.13 12.54
C SER A 213 -14.23 -7.44 11.75
N MET A 214 -14.89 -7.55 10.59
CA MET A 214 -14.77 -8.71 9.70
C MET A 214 -13.34 -8.85 9.16
N PHE A 215 -12.72 -7.73 8.79
CA PHE A 215 -11.32 -7.68 8.39
C PHE A 215 -10.42 -8.21 9.52
N LEU A 216 -10.52 -7.64 10.73
CA LEU A 216 -9.68 -8.04 11.87
C LEU A 216 -9.88 -9.51 12.26
N ARG A 217 -11.13 -10.00 12.24
CA ARG A 217 -11.45 -11.42 12.48
C ARG A 217 -10.81 -12.34 11.44
N SER A 218 -10.94 -12.00 10.16
CA SER A 218 -10.33 -12.79 9.09
C SER A 218 -8.82 -12.81 9.20
N ARG A 219 -8.20 -11.66 9.49
CA ARG A 219 -6.74 -11.55 9.68
C ARG A 219 -6.25 -12.29 10.91
N SER A 220 -6.95 -12.25 12.03
CA SER A 220 -6.51 -12.91 13.26
C SER A 220 -6.45 -14.44 13.10
N GLU A 221 -7.31 -15.02 12.27
CA GLU A 221 -7.26 -16.45 11.97
C GLU A 221 -6.12 -16.84 11.02
N GLU A 222 -5.81 -15.97 10.06
CA GLU A 222 -4.78 -16.19 9.03
C GLU A 222 -3.37 -15.93 9.54
N MET A 223 -3.23 -15.04 10.51
CA MET A 223 -1.94 -14.62 11.02
C MET A 223 -1.32 -15.68 11.93
N THR A 224 -0.01 -15.84 11.82
CA THR A 224 0.77 -16.66 12.75
C THR A 224 0.76 -16.02 14.14
N PRO A 225 0.95 -16.81 15.22
CA PRO A 225 1.26 -16.25 16.52
C PRO A 225 2.43 -15.27 16.41
N ARG A 226 2.29 -14.08 16.99
CA ARG A 226 3.27 -12.96 16.92
C ARG A 226 3.38 -12.27 15.57
N GLY A 227 2.54 -12.61 14.59
CA GLY A 227 2.44 -11.88 13.33
C GLY A 227 2.13 -10.39 13.56
N ARG A 228 2.53 -9.55 12.60
CA ARG A 228 2.35 -8.09 12.68
C ARG A 228 1.53 -7.57 11.52
N MET A 229 0.83 -6.47 11.77
CA MET A 229 0.03 -5.80 10.77
C MET A 229 0.32 -4.31 10.80
N VAL A 230 0.52 -3.71 9.62
CA VAL A 230 0.66 -2.27 9.43
C VAL A 230 -0.51 -1.80 8.58
N LEU A 231 -1.32 -0.93 9.17
CA LEU A 231 -2.52 -0.37 8.54
C LEU A 231 -2.38 1.13 8.45
N SER A 232 -2.59 1.67 7.25
CA SER A 232 -2.72 3.10 7.02
C SER A 232 -3.96 3.34 6.18
N PHE A 233 -4.81 4.27 6.60
CA PHE A 233 -6.01 4.65 5.85
C PHE A 233 -6.45 6.04 6.27
N ILE A 234 -7.28 6.66 5.42
CA ILE A 234 -7.78 8.01 5.63
C ILE A 234 -8.69 8.01 6.85
N GLY A 235 -8.32 8.83 7.84
CA GLY A 235 -9.17 9.17 8.97
C GLY A 235 -9.56 10.64 8.92
N ARG A 236 -10.28 11.09 9.96
CA ARG A 236 -10.59 12.49 10.20
C ARG A 236 -10.29 12.85 11.64
N ALA A 237 -9.76 14.04 11.88
CA ALA A 237 -9.54 14.58 13.22
C ALA A 237 -10.78 15.32 13.76
N SER A 238 -11.57 15.91 12.86
CA SER A 238 -12.79 16.62 13.22
C SER A 238 -13.94 15.63 13.49
N PRO A 239 -14.72 15.81 14.57
CA PRO A 239 -15.95 15.07 14.78
C PRO A 239 -17.01 15.42 13.72
N ASP A 240 -16.97 16.66 13.22
CA ASP A 240 -17.86 17.16 12.17
C ASP A 240 -17.30 16.87 10.77
N PRO A 241 -18.12 16.31 9.85
CA PRO A 241 -17.74 16.08 8.45
C PRO A 241 -17.60 17.35 7.60
#